data_AF-A0AAX4HLL9-F1
#
_entry.id   AF-A0AAX4HLL9-F1
#
_cell.length_a   1.000
_cell.length_b   1.000
_cell.length_c   1.000
_cell.angle_alpha   90.00
_cell.angle_beta   90.00
_cell.angle_gamma   90.00
#
_symmetry.space_group_name_H-M   'P 1'
#
loop_
_entity.id
_entity.type
_entity.pdbx_description
1 polymer ?
#
loop_
_entity_poly.entity_id
_entity_poly.type
_entity_poly.pdbx_seq_one_letter_code
_entity_poly.pdbx_strand_id
1 'polypeptide(L)'
;MKKLTVLILLMSLMSTACNKSDGSDDAGTFYDASIYGEYTVDDPVPTEALNFETNVTLVNFTDAQRDKMNKAIEIVKLVVATDEFKNRILNYTYDGKKQFVDNGGYTNGQIYQLILNAAETLQPSKNNVMDAEVQLYYEATNVVGYTYPNTKRIWVNTKYFNSYTPAGVAHNLFHEWLHKIGFTHAVNYSSSRDSSVPYAIGRIVGDIGRNFL
;
A
#
# COMPACT_ATOMS: atom_id res chain seq x y z
N MET A 1 34.67 32.17 26.48
CA MET A 1 33.50 31.80 25.64
C MET A 1 33.75 30.42 25.07
N LYS A 2 33.01 29.40 25.53
CA LYS A 2 33.23 27.99 25.19
C LYS A 2 32.60 27.69 23.82
N LYS A 3 33.41 27.18 22.88
CA LYS A 3 32.94 26.75 21.55
C LYS A 3 32.15 25.44 21.70
N LEU A 4 30.85 25.51 21.44
CA LEU A 4 29.97 24.35 21.37
C LEU A 4 30.22 23.66 20.02
N THR A 5 30.89 22.52 20.06
CA THR A 5 31.11 21.68 18.87
C THR A 5 29.87 20.82 18.72
N VAL A 6 29.01 21.16 17.76
CA VAL A 6 27.84 20.36 17.39
C VAL A 6 28.35 19.18 16.58
N LEU A 7 28.41 18.01 17.22
CA LEU A 7 28.69 16.73 16.58
C LEU A 7 27.42 16.32 15.81
N ILE A 8 27.38 16.62 14.51
CA ILE A 8 26.36 16.09 13.60
C ILE A 8 26.73 14.63 13.37
N LEU A 9 26.10 13.73 14.12
CA LEU A 9 26.13 12.30 13.86
C LEU A 9 25.27 12.05 12.61
N LEU A 10 25.93 12.06 11.44
CA LEU A 10 25.34 11.66 10.18
C LEU A 10 25.12 10.14 10.23
N MET A 11 24.00 9.69 10.82
CA MET A 11 23.52 8.33 10.59
C MET A 11 23.07 8.26 9.14
N SER A 12 23.99 7.82 8.27
CA SER A 12 23.64 7.22 6.99
C SER A 12 22.86 5.94 7.28
N LEU A 13 21.55 6.08 7.52
CA LEU A 13 20.61 4.99 7.33
C LEU A 13 20.52 4.78 5.83
N MET A 14 21.52 4.07 5.30
CA MET A 14 21.32 3.20 4.16
C MET A 14 20.14 2.30 4.55
N SER A 15 18.98 2.56 3.96
CA SER A 15 17.84 1.65 3.96
C SER A 15 18.20 0.42 3.14
N THR A 16 19.13 -0.39 3.66
CA THR A 16 19.38 -1.76 3.21
C THR A 16 18.32 -2.65 3.84
N ALA A 17 17.14 -2.64 3.22
CA ALA A 17 16.13 -3.68 3.36
C ALA A 17 15.61 -4.05 1.98
N CYS A 18 16.53 -4.54 1.14
CA CYS A 18 16.27 -5.49 0.06
C CYS A 18 17.61 -6.00 -0.46
N ASN A 19 18.38 -6.66 0.42
CA ASN A 19 19.43 -7.53 -0.05
C ASN A 19 18.74 -8.86 -0.36
N LYS A 20 18.45 -9.12 -1.64
CA LYS A 20 18.15 -10.47 -2.11
C LYS A 20 19.43 -11.27 -1.89
N SER A 21 19.47 -12.05 -0.82
CA SER A 21 20.41 -13.15 -0.73
C SER A 21 20.02 -14.15 -1.82
N ASP A 22 20.87 -14.27 -2.82
CA ASP A 22 20.84 -15.41 -3.73
C ASP A 22 20.93 -16.70 -2.90
N GLY A 23 19.90 -17.55 -3.02
CA GLY A 23 19.92 -18.92 -2.51
C GLY A 23 19.21 -19.16 -1.17
N SER A 24 17.89 -19.31 -1.22
CA SER A 24 17.21 -20.54 -0.75
C SER A 24 15.72 -20.44 -1.07
N ASP A 25 15.23 -21.40 -1.84
CA ASP A 25 13.84 -21.56 -2.28
C ASP A 25 12.91 -21.90 -1.11
N ASP A 26 12.67 -20.96 -0.20
CA ASP A 26 11.47 -21.00 0.64
C ASP A 26 10.46 -20.04 0.03
N ALA A 27 9.95 -20.45 -1.14
CA ALA A 27 8.78 -19.88 -1.77
C ALA A 27 7.60 -20.19 -0.85
N GLY A 28 7.44 -19.37 0.19
CA GLY A 28 6.23 -19.33 1.00
C GLY A 28 5.05 -19.37 0.04
N THR A 29 4.18 -20.36 0.25
CA THR A 29 3.14 -20.79 -0.70
C THR A 29 2.40 -19.59 -1.27
N PHE A 30 2.85 -19.12 -2.43
CA PHE A 30 2.18 -18.04 -3.14
C PHE A 30 0.83 -18.58 -3.57
N TYR A 31 -0.22 -17.84 -3.25
CA TYR A 31 -1.56 -18.18 -3.70
C TYR A 31 -1.54 -18.31 -5.22
N ASP A 32 -1.89 -19.50 -5.70
CA ASP A 32 -2.06 -19.75 -7.13
C ASP A 32 -3.25 -18.95 -7.62
N ALA A 33 -3.01 -17.71 -8.05
CA ALA A 33 -4.08 -16.83 -8.52
C ALA A 33 -4.75 -17.34 -9.81
N SER A 34 -4.20 -18.38 -10.46
CA SER A 34 -4.83 -19.00 -11.63
C SER A 34 -6.10 -19.78 -11.29
N ILE A 35 -6.35 -20.08 -10.00
CA ILE A 35 -7.57 -20.75 -9.55
C ILE A 35 -8.77 -19.81 -9.39
N TYR A 36 -8.55 -18.49 -9.38
CA TYR A 36 -9.62 -17.52 -9.24
C TYR A 36 -10.10 -17.05 -10.61
N GLY A 37 -11.43 -16.99 -10.79
CA GLY A 37 -12.03 -16.39 -11.97
C GLY A 37 -11.57 -14.94 -12.13
N GLU A 38 -11.28 -14.54 -13.36
CA GLU A 38 -10.79 -13.19 -13.65
C GLU A 38 -11.99 -12.23 -13.73
N TYR A 39 -11.99 -11.17 -12.92
CA TYR A 39 -12.98 -10.10 -13.03
C TYR A 39 -12.79 -9.31 -14.33
N THR A 40 -13.90 -8.98 -14.98
CA THR A 40 -13.98 -8.15 -16.16
C THR A 40 -14.62 -6.80 -15.84
N VAL A 41 -14.50 -5.84 -16.78
CA VAL A 41 -15.05 -4.49 -16.61
C VAL A 41 -16.57 -4.46 -16.63
N ASP A 42 -17.21 -5.48 -17.22
CA ASP A 42 -18.66 -5.58 -17.36
C ASP A 42 -19.31 -6.25 -16.13
N ASP A 43 -18.52 -6.94 -15.31
CA ASP A 43 -19.01 -7.50 -14.06
C ASP A 43 -19.44 -6.36 -13.12
N PRO A 44 -20.48 -6.55 -12.28
CA PRO A 44 -20.79 -5.59 -11.23
C PRO A 44 -19.65 -5.51 -10.19
N VAL A 45 -19.66 -4.49 -9.33
CA VAL A 45 -18.77 -4.50 -8.14
C VAL A 45 -19.08 -5.77 -7.33
N PRO A 46 -18.09 -6.65 -7.07
CA PRO A 46 -18.30 -7.89 -6.34
C PRO A 46 -18.67 -7.61 -4.88
N THR A 47 -19.42 -8.53 -4.27
CA THR A 47 -19.83 -8.43 -2.86
C THR A 47 -18.64 -8.28 -1.92
N GLU A 48 -17.51 -8.90 -2.21
CA GLU A 48 -16.26 -8.73 -1.46
C GLU A 48 -15.77 -7.28 -1.39
N ALA A 49 -15.95 -6.51 -2.46
CA ALA A 49 -15.56 -5.10 -2.48
C ALA A 49 -16.52 -4.25 -1.65
N LEU A 50 -17.83 -4.58 -1.67
CA LEU A 50 -18.86 -3.90 -0.87
C LEU A 50 -18.73 -4.21 0.63
N ASN A 51 -18.21 -5.39 0.97
CA ASN A 51 -17.97 -5.84 2.33
C ASN A 51 -16.49 -5.75 2.74
N PHE A 52 -15.70 -4.96 2.01
CA PHE A 52 -14.29 -4.79 2.33
C PHE A 52 -14.15 -4.03 3.66
N GLU A 53 -13.48 -4.67 4.62
CA GLU A 53 -13.33 -4.14 5.97
C GLU A 53 -11.88 -3.77 6.25
N THR A 54 -11.67 -3.05 7.36
CA THR A 54 -10.34 -2.65 7.81
C THR A 54 -10.21 -2.92 9.30
N ASN A 55 -9.10 -3.54 9.69
CA ASN A 55 -8.73 -3.74 11.08
C ASN A 55 -7.37 -3.08 11.34
N VAL A 56 -7.42 -1.78 11.65
CA VAL A 56 -6.22 -0.94 11.79
C VAL A 56 -6.01 -0.52 13.24
N THR A 57 -4.91 -0.95 13.83
CA THR A 57 -4.47 -0.48 15.16
C THR A 57 -3.60 0.75 15.01
N LEU A 58 -3.87 1.80 15.81
CA LEU A 58 -3.15 3.08 15.72
C LEU A 58 -2.25 3.31 16.94
N VAL A 59 -0.95 3.36 16.70
CA VAL A 59 0.11 3.49 17.71
C VAL A 59 0.74 4.88 17.67
N ASN A 60 0.83 5.55 18.82
CA ASN A 60 1.38 6.91 18.98
C ASN A 60 0.64 8.01 18.20
N PHE A 61 -0.70 7.95 18.21
CA PHE A 61 -1.56 9.00 17.65
C PHE A 61 -2.15 9.87 18.75
N THR A 62 -2.09 11.20 18.55
CA THR A 62 -2.99 12.14 19.23
C THR A 62 -4.42 12.02 18.67
N ASP A 63 -5.42 12.57 19.37
CA ASP A 63 -6.82 12.49 18.93
C ASP A 63 -7.04 13.11 17.54
N ALA A 64 -6.49 14.30 17.28
CA ALA A 64 -6.61 14.95 15.97
C ALA A 64 -5.93 14.13 14.84
N GLN A 65 -4.79 13.49 15.14
CA GLN A 65 -4.14 12.60 14.17
C GLN A 65 -4.95 11.32 13.95
N ARG A 66 -5.54 10.77 15.03
CA ARG A 66 -6.41 9.59 14.98
C ARG A 66 -7.63 9.86 14.11
N ASP A 67 -8.29 11.00 14.27
CA ASP A 67 -9.43 11.39 13.45
C ASP A 67 -9.07 11.48 11.97
N LYS A 68 -7.90 12.07 11.66
CA LYS A 68 -7.40 12.15 10.29
C LYS A 68 -7.10 10.77 9.70
N MET A 69 -6.49 9.88 10.47
CA MET A 69 -6.20 8.52 10.02
C MET A 69 -7.48 7.70 9.85
N ASN A 70 -8.45 7.83 10.77
CA ASN A 70 -9.75 7.16 10.65
C ASN A 70 -10.50 7.61 9.39
N LYS A 71 -10.44 8.90 9.03
CA LYS A 71 -10.97 9.38 7.74
C LYS A 71 -10.25 8.75 6.54
N ALA A 72 -8.93 8.60 6.61
CA ALA A 72 -8.17 7.94 5.56
C ALA A 72 -8.53 6.44 5.41
N ILE A 73 -8.73 5.75 6.53
CA ILE A 73 -9.18 4.35 6.58
C ILE A 73 -10.59 4.22 5.96
N GLU A 74 -11.51 5.12 6.32
CA GLU A 74 -12.87 5.13 5.75
C GLU A 74 -12.84 5.39 4.24
N ILE A 75 -11.98 6.31 3.78
CA ILE A 75 -11.77 6.55 2.34
C ILE A 75 -11.34 5.26 1.62
N VAL A 76 -10.45 4.45 2.21
CA VAL A 76 -10.06 3.17 1.60
C VAL A 76 -11.29 2.28 1.38
N LYS A 77 -12.13 2.09 2.41
CA LYS A 77 -13.35 1.28 2.31
C LYS A 77 -14.29 1.78 1.21
N LEU A 78 -14.58 3.08 1.24
CA LEU A 78 -15.46 3.72 0.27
C LEU A 78 -14.94 3.57 -1.15
N VAL A 79 -13.64 3.78 -1.37
CA VAL A 79 -13.03 3.67 -2.70
C VAL A 79 -13.07 2.24 -3.22
N VAL A 80 -12.70 1.24 -2.40
CA VAL A 80 -12.67 -0.18 -2.82
C VAL A 80 -14.05 -0.64 -3.30
N ALA A 81 -15.12 -0.13 -2.69
CA ALA A 81 -16.50 -0.43 -3.04
C ALA A 81 -17.01 0.26 -4.33
N THR A 82 -16.19 1.05 -5.04
CA THR A 82 -16.63 1.78 -6.25
C THR A 82 -16.36 1.03 -7.56
N ASP A 83 -17.25 1.22 -8.54
CA ASP A 83 -16.99 0.80 -9.94
C ASP A 83 -15.74 1.49 -10.51
N GLU A 84 -15.49 2.75 -10.15
CA GLU A 84 -14.34 3.50 -10.62
C GLU A 84 -13.02 2.83 -10.21
N PHE A 85 -12.90 2.39 -8.95
CA PHE A 85 -11.72 1.69 -8.46
C PHE A 85 -11.45 0.39 -9.23
N LYS A 86 -12.48 -0.47 -9.33
CA LYS A 86 -12.44 -1.70 -10.13
C LYS A 86 -12.00 -1.40 -11.57
N ASN A 87 -12.69 -0.48 -12.25
CA ASN A 87 -12.44 -0.18 -13.64
C ASN A 87 -11.05 0.43 -13.90
N ARG A 88 -10.54 1.26 -12.99
CA ARG A 88 -9.18 1.81 -13.08
C ARG A 88 -8.10 0.74 -12.90
N ILE A 89 -8.33 -0.28 -12.08
CA ILE A 89 -7.41 -1.42 -11.96
C ILE A 89 -7.49 -2.30 -13.21
N LEU A 90 -8.69 -2.75 -13.60
CA LEU A 90 -8.88 -3.67 -14.72
C LEU A 90 -8.39 -3.08 -16.06
N ASN A 91 -8.56 -1.77 -16.25
CA ASN A 91 -8.10 -1.07 -17.46
C ASN A 91 -6.74 -0.39 -17.31
N TYR A 92 -6.00 -0.61 -16.23
CA TYR A 92 -4.68 -0.02 -16.09
C TYR A 92 -3.77 -0.50 -17.23
N THR A 93 -3.07 0.44 -17.86
CA THR A 93 -2.13 0.14 -18.95
C THR A 93 -0.75 0.68 -18.66
N TYR A 94 0.25 -0.08 -19.08
CA TYR A 94 1.64 0.33 -19.12
C TYR A 94 2.25 -0.15 -20.43
N ASP A 95 2.91 0.77 -21.15
CA ASP A 95 3.52 0.51 -22.45
C ASP A 95 2.56 -0.14 -23.47
N GLY A 96 1.32 0.40 -23.54
CA GLY A 96 0.27 -0.06 -24.45
C GLY A 96 -0.38 -1.40 -24.09
N LYS A 97 0.01 -2.05 -22.99
CA LYS A 97 -0.51 -3.35 -22.54
C LYS A 97 -1.34 -3.20 -21.27
N LYS A 98 -2.41 -3.98 -21.11
CA LYS A 98 -3.22 -4.05 -19.88
C LYS A 98 -2.47 -4.80 -18.78
N GLN A 99 -1.57 -4.09 -18.10
CA GLN A 99 -0.73 -4.62 -17.03
C GLN A 99 -0.22 -3.49 -16.14
N PHE A 100 0.16 -3.84 -14.92
CA PHE A 100 1.03 -3.04 -14.06
C PHE A 100 2.49 -3.44 -14.24
N VAL A 101 3.41 -2.55 -13.84
CA VAL A 101 4.81 -2.91 -13.60
C VAL A 101 4.91 -3.67 -12.27
N ASP A 102 5.93 -4.50 -12.08
CA ASP A 102 6.18 -5.25 -10.83
C ASP A 102 4.92 -5.98 -10.31
N ASN A 103 4.13 -6.55 -11.24
CA ASN A 103 2.84 -7.19 -11.00
C ASN A 103 2.92 -8.62 -10.47
N GLY A 104 4.12 -9.14 -10.17
CA GLY A 104 4.31 -10.53 -9.73
C GLY A 104 3.87 -11.58 -10.75
N GLY A 105 3.69 -11.21 -12.03
CA GLY A 105 3.14 -12.10 -13.06
C GLY A 105 1.61 -12.18 -13.09
N TYR A 106 0.91 -11.41 -12.25
CA TYR A 106 -0.54 -11.40 -12.18
C TYR A 106 -1.18 -10.50 -13.25
N THR A 107 -2.33 -10.91 -13.77
CA THR A 107 -3.18 -10.03 -14.59
C THR A 107 -3.84 -8.95 -13.74
N ASN A 108 -4.39 -7.90 -14.37
CA ASN A 108 -5.11 -6.85 -13.64
C ASN A 108 -6.31 -7.41 -12.85
N GLY A 109 -7.05 -8.38 -13.41
CA GLY A 109 -8.16 -9.02 -12.73
C GLY A 109 -7.71 -9.84 -11.51
N GLN A 110 -6.58 -10.55 -11.63
CA GLN A 110 -5.97 -11.25 -10.50
C GLN A 110 -5.48 -10.30 -9.41
N ILE A 111 -4.87 -9.17 -9.77
CA ILE A 111 -4.47 -8.13 -8.80
C ILE A 111 -5.69 -7.59 -8.04
N TYR A 112 -6.77 -7.28 -8.76
CA TYR A 112 -8.02 -6.85 -8.15
C TYR A 112 -8.56 -7.91 -7.18
N GLN A 113 -8.60 -9.18 -7.59
CA GLN A 113 -9.02 -10.28 -6.72
C GLN A 113 -8.13 -10.44 -5.48
N LEU A 114 -6.80 -10.29 -5.61
CA LEU A 114 -5.86 -10.37 -4.49
C LEU A 114 -6.12 -9.26 -3.47
N ILE A 115 -6.39 -8.04 -3.94
CA ILE A 115 -6.81 -6.93 -3.09
C ILE A 115 -8.08 -7.30 -2.32
N LEU A 116 -9.11 -7.78 -3.03
CA LEU A 116 -10.38 -8.14 -2.38
C LEU A 116 -10.21 -9.28 -1.40
N ASN A 117 -9.38 -10.28 -1.71
CA ASN A 117 -9.13 -11.40 -0.80
C ASN A 117 -8.49 -10.95 0.52
N ALA A 118 -7.67 -9.89 0.45
CA ALA A 118 -6.93 -9.34 1.59
C ALA A 118 -6.09 -10.39 2.35
N ALA A 119 -5.60 -11.40 1.63
CA ALA A 119 -4.72 -12.43 2.15
C ALA A 119 -3.30 -11.86 2.29
N GLU A 120 -2.92 -11.49 3.51
CA GLU A 120 -1.61 -10.90 3.79
C GLU A 120 -0.54 -11.97 4.03
N THR A 121 0.73 -11.64 3.80
CA THR A 121 1.86 -12.56 4.04
C THR A 121 1.87 -13.11 5.46
N LEU A 122 1.49 -12.29 6.46
CA LEU A 122 1.45 -12.70 7.87
C LEU A 122 0.06 -13.17 8.33
N GLN A 123 -0.93 -13.11 7.45
CA GLN A 123 -2.29 -13.58 7.68
C GLN A 123 -2.86 -14.10 6.36
N PRO A 124 -2.43 -15.29 5.91
CA PRO A 124 -2.65 -15.74 4.54
C PRO A 124 -4.12 -16.09 4.26
N SER A 125 -4.95 -16.31 5.28
CA SER A 125 -6.37 -16.58 5.09
C SER A 125 -7.12 -15.41 4.46
N LYS A 126 -7.81 -15.66 3.34
CA LYS A 126 -8.80 -14.73 2.76
C LYS A 126 -9.83 -14.36 3.82
N ASN A 127 -9.97 -13.07 4.10
CA ASN A 127 -10.95 -12.55 5.06
C ASN A 127 -11.59 -11.23 4.61
N ASN A 128 -11.18 -10.66 3.47
CA ASN A 128 -11.67 -9.37 2.98
C ASN A 128 -11.40 -8.19 3.96
N VAL A 129 -10.39 -8.32 4.84
CA VAL A 129 -10.02 -7.31 5.82
C VAL A 129 -8.59 -6.82 5.57
N MET A 130 -8.43 -5.52 5.39
CA MET A 130 -7.11 -4.87 5.45
C MET A 130 -6.63 -4.82 6.91
N ASP A 131 -5.66 -5.66 7.28
CA ASP A 131 -5.10 -5.74 8.63
C ASP A 131 -3.79 -4.92 8.72
N ALA A 132 -3.72 -3.94 9.63
CA ALA A 132 -2.49 -3.17 9.79
C ALA A 132 -2.29 -2.65 11.22
N GLU A 133 -1.04 -2.45 11.60
CA GLU A 133 -0.70 -1.60 12.73
C GLU A 133 -0.01 -0.34 12.22
N VAL A 134 -0.61 0.82 12.35
CA VAL A 134 -0.02 2.06 11.86
C VAL A 134 0.64 2.82 13.01
N GLN A 135 1.91 3.20 12.81
CA GLN A 135 2.67 3.99 13.76
C GLN A 135 3.18 5.28 13.11
N LEU A 136 2.95 6.41 13.78
CA LEU A 136 3.58 7.67 13.40
C LEU A 136 5.04 7.72 13.87
N TYR A 137 5.92 8.24 13.01
CA TYR A 137 7.30 8.57 13.36
C TYR A 137 7.69 9.93 12.75
N TYR A 138 8.80 10.52 13.17
CA TYR A 138 9.35 11.70 12.50
C TYR A 138 10.77 11.42 12.02
N GLU A 139 11.02 11.74 10.76
CA GLU A 139 12.37 11.79 10.21
C GLU A 139 12.43 12.82 9.08
N ALA A 140 13.51 13.57 8.98
CA ALA A 140 13.71 14.61 7.96
C ALA A 140 14.15 14.04 6.59
N THR A 141 13.53 12.95 6.15
CA THR A 141 13.82 12.25 4.88
C THR A 141 12.76 12.53 3.82
N ASN A 142 12.92 11.92 2.65
CA ASN A 142 11.92 11.92 1.58
C ASN A 142 10.99 10.69 1.60
N VAL A 143 11.03 9.91 2.68
CA VAL A 143 10.21 8.71 2.85
C VAL A 143 8.88 9.11 3.48
N VAL A 144 7.78 8.87 2.76
CA VAL A 144 6.41 9.21 3.19
C VAL A 144 5.90 8.19 4.21
N GLY A 145 6.11 6.91 3.91
CA GLY A 145 5.92 5.77 4.79
C GLY A 145 6.82 4.63 4.36
N TYR A 146 6.86 3.58 5.17
CA TYR A 146 7.49 2.32 4.80
C TYR A 146 6.88 1.18 5.62
N THR A 147 7.20 -0.04 5.20
CA THR A 147 6.87 -1.25 5.93
C THR A 147 7.91 -2.35 5.73
N TYR A 148 7.84 -3.43 6.52
CA TYR A 148 8.68 -4.63 6.36
C TYR A 148 7.82 -5.89 6.19
N PRO A 149 8.29 -6.92 5.45
CA PRO A 149 7.51 -8.15 5.22
C PRO A 149 7.16 -8.94 6.49
N ASN A 150 8.00 -8.85 7.53
CA ASN A 150 7.92 -9.66 8.75
C ASN A 150 7.18 -8.98 9.92
N THR A 151 6.43 -7.91 9.67
CA THR A 151 5.59 -7.25 10.66
C THR A 151 4.25 -6.85 10.06
N LYS A 152 3.21 -6.62 10.86
CA LYS A 152 1.97 -5.94 10.40
C LYS A 152 2.10 -4.41 10.41
N ARG A 153 3.23 -3.90 10.93
CA ARG A 153 3.41 -2.47 11.16
C ARG A 153 3.68 -1.69 9.87
N ILE A 154 2.98 -0.58 9.69
CA ILE A 154 3.22 0.46 8.68
C ILE A 154 3.67 1.72 9.42
N TRP A 155 4.83 2.25 9.05
CA TRP A 155 5.35 3.49 9.62
C TRP A 155 5.01 4.64 8.69
N VAL A 156 4.38 5.68 9.23
CA VAL A 156 4.01 6.88 8.47
C VAL A 156 4.76 8.09 9.02
N ASN A 157 5.47 8.79 8.14
CA ASN A 157 6.28 9.94 8.52
C ASN A 157 5.39 11.17 8.76
N THR A 158 5.45 11.71 9.97
CA THR A 158 4.67 12.87 10.40
C THR A 158 4.93 14.13 9.58
N LYS A 159 6.12 14.27 8.97
CA LYS A 159 6.41 15.35 8.01
C LYS A 159 5.38 15.39 6.86
N TYR A 160 5.01 14.23 6.35
CA TYR A 160 4.06 14.09 5.24
C TYR A 160 2.63 13.92 5.75
N PHE A 161 2.44 13.12 6.80
CA PHE A 161 1.14 12.93 7.43
C PHE A 161 0.50 14.27 7.79
N ASN A 162 1.26 15.21 8.34
CA ASN A 162 0.73 16.50 8.76
C ASN A 162 0.29 17.37 7.58
N SER A 163 1.01 17.34 6.46
CA SER A 163 0.71 18.17 5.26
C SER A 163 -0.31 17.56 4.32
N TYR A 164 -0.51 16.24 4.35
CA TYR A 164 -1.44 15.55 3.46
C TYR A 164 -2.91 15.76 3.82
N THR A 165 -3.82 15.63 2.87
CA THR A 165 -5.26 15.45 3.15
C THR A 165 -5.52 14.01 3.61
N PRO A 166 -6.70 13.69 4.17
CA PRO A 166 -7.07 12.30 4.45
C PRO A 166 -6.94 11.38 3.21
N ALA A 167 -7.30 11.85 2.01
CA ALA A 167 -7.10 11.09 0.77
C ALA A 167 -5.62 10.85 0.44
N GLY A 168 -4.74 11.82 0.71
CA GLY A 168 -3.29 11.64 0.58
C GLY A 168 -2.72 10.63 1.59
N VAL A 169 -3.27 10.58 2.79
CA VAL A 169 -2.94 9.56 3.79
C VAL A 169 -3.46 8.18 3.34
N ALA A 170 -4.66 8.10 2.77
CA ALA A 170 -5.25 6.86 2.26
C ALA A 170 -4.41 6.26 1.12
N HIS A 171 -3.94 7.10 0.18
CA HIS A 171 -2.96 6.70 -0.85
C HIS A 171 -1.76 6.02 -0.21
N ASN A 172 -1.07 6.71 0.71
CA ASN A 172 0.13 6.14 1.32
C ASN A 172 -0.19 4.86 2.11
N LEU A 173 -1.26 4.84 2.90
CA LEU A 173 -1.66 3.67 3.67
C LEU A 173 -1.89 2.45 2.76
N PHE A 174 -2.62 2.63 1.66
CA PHE A 174 -2.92 1.55 0.74
C PHE A 174 -1.67 1.09 -0.04
N HIS A 175 -0.78 2.01 -0.41
CA HIS A 175 0.53 1.68 -0.98
C HIS A 175 1.33 0.74 -0.07
N GLU A 176 1.48 1.11 1.20
CA GLU A 176 2.21 0.29 2.16
C GLU A 176 1.51 -1.04 2.45
N TRP A 177 0.18 -1.07 2.44
CA TRP A 177 -0.58 -2.31 2.59
C TRP A 177 -0.44 -3.24 1.38
N LEU A 178 -0.31 -2.73 0.16
CA LEU A 178 -0.08 -3.59 -1.02
C LEU A 178 1.24 -4.38 -0.92
N HIS A 179 2.23 -3.86 -0.19
CA HIS A 179 3.42 -4.63 0.16
C HIS A 179 3.12 -5.81 1.11
N LYS A 180 2.06 -5.73 1.94
CA LYS A 180 1.63 -6.80 2.85
C LYS A 180 0.96 -7.97 2.15
N ILE A 181 0.39 -7.75 0.97
CA ILE A 181 -0.19 -8.81 0.14
C ILE A 181 0.78 -9.28 -0.96
N GLY A 182 2.07 -8.94 -0.84
CA GLY A 182 3.15 -9.53 -1.65
C GLY A 182 3.61 -8.71 -2.85
N PHE A 183 3.05 -7.53 -3.11
CA PHE A 183 3.51 -6.68 -4.22
C PHE A 183 4.80 -5.94 -3.85
N THR A 184 5.67 -5.74 -4.83
CA THR A 184 6.94 -5.01 -4.65
C THR A 184 7.08 -3.93 -5.72
N HIS A 185 8.15 -3.15 -5.63
CA HIS A 185 8.54 -2.25 -6.71
C HIS A 185 10.06 -2.05 -6.72
N ALA A 186 10.62 -1.56 -7.82
CA ALA A 186 12.03 -1.16 -7.88
C ALA A 186 12.42 -0.19 -6.74
N VAL A 187 13.61 -0.37 -6.17
CA VAL A 187 14.13 0.49 -5.08
C VAL A 187 14.50 1.87 -5.62
N ASN A 188 15.18 1.91 -6.77
CA ASN A 188 15.58 3.15 -7.41
C ASN A 188 14.42 3.73 -8.23
N TYR A 189 14.29 5.05 -8.22
CA TYR A 189 13.29 5.74 -9.01
C TYR A 189 13.50 5.51 -10.52
N SER A 190 12.40 5.24 -11.21
CA SER A 190 12.24 5.28 -12.66
C SER A 190 10.78 5.66 -12.97
N SER A 191 10.49 6.13 -14.18
CA SER A 191 9.11 6.36 -14.61
C SER A 191 8.26 5.08 -14.59
N SER A 192 8.87 3.91 -14.84
CA SER A 192 8.18 2.61 -14.76
C SER A 192 7.76 2.25 -13.33
N ARG A 193 8.52 2.68 -12.32
CA ARG A 193 8.20 2.47 -10.90
C ARG A 193 6.89 3.13 -10.52
N ASP A 194 6.56 4.27 -11.13
CA ASP A 194 5.25 4.89 -10.90
C ASP A 194 4.13 3.95 -11.34
N SER A 195 4.34 3.13 -12.36
CA SER A 195 3.36 2.14 -12.82
C SER A 195 3.39 0.81 -12.08
N SER A 196 4.15 0.68 -10.98
CA SER A 196 4.12 -0.53 -10.15
C SER A 196 2.80 -0.67 -9.41
N VAL A 197 2.43 -1.90 -9.02
CA VAL A 197 1.17 -2.16 -8.31
C VAL A 197 1.00 -1.25 -7.08
N PRO A 198 1.96 -1.15 -6.13
CA PRO A 198 1.80 -0.30 -4.95
C PRO A 198 1.63 1.18 -5.31
N TYR A 199 2.41 1.71 -6.26
CA TYR A 199 2.36 3.14 -6.62
C TYR A 199 1.12 3.50 -7.41
N ALA A 200 0.80 2.74 -8.44
CA ALA A 200 -0.33 3.02 -9.32
C ALA A 200 -1.64 2.91 -8.54
N ILE A 201 -1.84 1.84 -7.78
CA ILE A 201 -3.10 1.62 -7.04
C ILE A 201 -3.20 2.56 -5.85
N GLY A 202 -2.11 2.83 -5.13
CA GLY A 202 -2.09 3.86 -4.10
C GLY A 202 -2.55 5.22 -4.64
N ARG A 203 -2.07 5.64 -5.82
CA ARG A 203 -2.54 6.87 -6.47
C ARG A 203 -4.01 6.79 -6.89
N ILE A 204 -4.48 5.67 -7.43
CA ILE A 204 -5.90 5.47 -7.75
C ILE A 204 -6.75 5.70 -6.49
N VAL A 205 -6.35 5.13 -5.34
CA VAL A 205 -7.05 5.32 -4.05
C VAL A 205 -7.07 6.79 -3.64
N GLY A 206 -5.93 7.48 -3.71
CA GLY A 206 -5.86 8.90 -3.38
C GLY A 206 -6.64 9.81 -4.32
N ASP A 207 -6.71 9.46 -5.60
CA ASP A 207 -7.44 10.21 -6.63
C ASP A 207 -8.95 10.13 -6.39
N ILE A 208 -9.50 8.91 -6.31
CA ILE A 208 -10.94 8.69 -6.06
C ILE A 208 -11.31 9.18 -4.67
N GLY A 209 -10.42 8.97 -3.69
CA GLY A 209 -10.60 9.36 -2.30
C GLY A 209 -10.86 10.85 -2.08
N ARG A 210 -10.41 11.71 -3.00
CA ARG A 210 -10.68 13.16 -2.95
C ARG A 210 -12.16 13.51 -3.11
N ASN A 211 -12.96 12.62 -3.67
CA ASN A 211 -14.40 12.82 -3.81
C ASN A 211 -15.18 12.60 -2.49
N PHE A 212 -14.52 12.11 -1.44
CA PHE A 212 -15.11 11.82 -0.13
C PHE A 212 -14.60 12.75 0.99
N LEU A 213 -14.01 13.90 0.65
CA LEU A 213 -13.46 14.87 1.59
C LEU A 213 -14.46 15.96 1.99
#